data_AF-A0A2D4QUR8-F1
#
_entry.id   AF-A0A2D4QUR8-F1
#
_cell.length_a   1.000
_cell.length_b   1.000
_cell.length_c   1.000
_cell.angle_alpha   90.00
_cell.angle_beta   90.00
_cell.angle_gamma   90.00
#
_symmetry.space_group_name_H-M   'P 1'
#
loop_
_entity.id
_entity.type
_entity.pdbx_description
1 polymer ?
#
loop_
_entity_poly.entity_id
_entity_poly.type
_entity_poly.pdbx_seq_one_letter_code
_entity_poly.pdbx_strand_id
1 'polypeptide(L)'
;MAEFLNSSWGVALILISQGLMMAVFLLLSAYFLIYADRKVWAAVQMRRGPNVVGAFGLLQSGADMLKLVFKEIIIPAGADKPVFFLAPLISFVMAILAWAVIPLNDGWVLSDINVALLFVFAISSLEVYGVIMGGWASNSKYPFLGSLRSAAQMISYEVSIGLIIIGVIISTGSMNFGDIVRAQDGNLGIFNWYWLPHLPMVFLFFISALAETNRPPFDLPEAESELVAGFQVEYSSTPFLLF
;
A
#
# COMPACT_ATOMS: atom_id res chain seq x y z
N MET A 1 27.69 27.00 0.69
CA MET A 1 26.79 25.85 0.91
C MET A 1 25.33 26.24 0.69
N ALA A 2 24.83 27.34 1.27
CA ALA A 2 23.47 27.85 1.03
C ALA A 2 23.19 28.21 -0.46
N GLU A 3 24.17 28.77 -1.18
CA GLU A 3 24.00 29.08 -2.62
C GLU A 3 23.89 27.83 -3.51
N PHE A 4 24.56 26.73 -3.14
CA PHE A 4 24.48 25.47 -3.89
C PHE A 4 23.13 24.79 -3.69
N LEU A 5 22.60 24.80 -2.46
CA LEU A 5 21.30 24.23 -2.13
C LEU A 5 20.13 24.97 -2.81
N ASN A 6 20.29 26.26 -3.08
CA ASN A 6 19.31 27.08 -3.82
C ASN A 6 19.51 27.04 -5.35
N SER A 7 20.54 26.36 -5.85
CA SER A 7 20.68 26.12 -7.29
C SER A 7 19.68 25.05 -7.75
N SER A 8 19.30 25.05 -9.04
CA SER A 8 18.41 24.03 -9.61
C SER A 8 18.90 22.60 -9.35
N TRP A 9 20.21 22.39 -9.38
CA TRP A 9 20.84 21.12 -9.06
C TRP A 9 20.79 20.77 -7.57
N GLY A 10 20.95 21.75 -6.68
CA GLY A 10 20.82 21.56 -5.24
C GLY A 10 19.40 21.18 -4.84
N VAL A 11 18.40 21.85 -5.39
CA VAL A 11 16.98 21.53 -5.17
C VAL A 11 16.65 20.13 -5.69
N ALA A 12 17.12 19.77 -6.89
CA ALA A 12 16.91 18.43 -7.43
C ALA A 12 17.52 17.33 -6.53
N LEU A 13 18.73 17.54 -6.01
CA LEU A 13 19.37 16.59 -5.08
C LEU A 13 18.59 16.46 -3.76
N ILE A 14 18.07 17.57 -3.22
CA ILE A 14 17.26 17.56 -2.00
C ILE A 14 15.99 16.74 -2.23
N LEU A 15 15.26 16.99 -3.32
CA LEU A 15 14.03 16.26 -3.64
C LEU A 15 14.29 14.75 -3.83
N ILE A 16 15.35 14.38 -4.54
CA ILE A 16 15.76 12.98 -4.71
C ILE A 16 16.08 12.34 -3.36
N SER A 17 16.81 13.06 -2.50
CA SER A 17 17.18 12.55 -1.18
C SER A 17 15.96 12.35 -0.27
N GLN A 18 14.99 13.27 -0.32
CA GLN A 18 13.73 13.17 0.43
C GLN A 18 12.87 12.00 -0.07
N GLY A 19 12.73 11.85 -1.38
CA GLY A 19 12.01 10.72 -1.99
C GLY A 19 12.66 9.38 -1.64
N LEU A 20 14.00 9.28 -1.70
CA LEU A 20 14.73 8.07 -1.32
C LEU A 20 14.58 7.76 0.17
N MET A 21 14.62 8.78 1.03
CA MET A 21 14.41 8.62 2.47
C MET A 21 13.00 8.10 2.77
N MET A 22 11.98 8.63 2.09
CA MET A 22 10.60 8.14 2.19
C MET A 22 10.49 6.68 1.74
N ALA A 23 11.07 6.33 0.58
CA ALA A 23 11.06 4.96 0.08
C ALA A 23 11.74 3.98 1.06
N VAL A 24 12.90 4.36 1.63
CA VAL A 24 13.58 3.55 2.65
C VAL A 24 12.73 3.41 3.91
N PHE A 25 12.08 4.48 4.36
CA PHE A 25 11.16 4.42 5.49
C PHE A 25 10.00 3.45 5.24
N LEU A 26 9.39 3.49 4.05
CA LEU A 26 8.29 2.58 3.68
C LEU A 26 8.74 1.13 3.56
N LEU A 27 9.91 0.86 2.98
CA LEU A 27 10.44 -0.50 2.90
C LEU A 27 10.80 -1.06 4.28
N LEU A 28 11.33 -0.23 5.18
CA LEU A 28 11.57 -0.61 6.57
C LEU A 28 10.27 -0.81 7.34
N SER A 29 9.24 0.01 7.11
CA SER A 29 7.93 -0.21 7.75
C SER A 29 7.30 -1.51 7.28
N ALA A 30 7.31 -1.80 5.97
CA ALA A 30 6.85 -3.06 5.40
C ALA A 30 7.61 -4.27 5.98
N TYR A 31 8.93 -4.17 6.13
CA TYR A 31 9.76 -5.19 6.77
C TYR A 31 9.27 -5.56 8.17
N PHE A 32 9.00 -4.56 9.01
CA PHE A 32 8.52 -4.76 10.37
C PHE A 32 7.05 -5.17 10.42
N LEU A 33 6.22 -4.70 9.49
CA LEU A 33 4.81 -5.12 9.39
C LEU A 33 4.70 -6.62 9.07
N ILE A 34 5.49 -7.14 8.12
CA ILE A 34 5.52 -8.59 7.81
C ILE A 34 5.98 -9.41 9.03
N TYR A 35 6.98 -8.91 9.76
CA TYR A 35 7.44 -9.53 11.01
C TYR A 35 6.34 -9.53 12.08
N ALA A 36 5.67 -8.39 12.26
CA ALA A 36 4.62 -8.19 13.24
C ALA A 36 3.40 -9.08 12.92
N ASP A 37 2.97 -9.14 11.66
CA ASP A 37 1.85 -9.96 11.21
C ASP A 37 2.04 -11.43 11.62
N ARG A 38 3.21 -12.01 11.30
CA ARG A 38 3.54 -13.39 11.70
C ARG A 38 3.58 -13.59 13.21
N LYS A 39 4.07 -12.61 13.96
CA LYS A 39 4.22 -12.73 15.42
C LYS A 39 2.90 -12.55 16.16
N VAL A 40 2.08 -11.60 15.72
CA VAL A 40 0.74 -11.32 16.27
C VAL A 40 -0.19 -12.49 15.98
N TRP A 41 -0.27 -12.98 14.74
CA TRP A 41 -1.13 -14.13 14.42
C TRP A 41 -0.67 -15.42 15.10
N ALA A 42 0.63 -15.64 15.22
CA ALA A 42 1.15 -16.76 16.00
C ALA A 42 0.71 -16.67 17.47
N ALA A 43 0.80 -15.49 18.08
CA ALA A 43 0.37 -15.26 19.46
C ALA A 43 -1.14 -15.48 19.64
N VAL A 44 -1.97 -14.99 18.71
CA VAL A 44 -3.43 -15.25 18.69
C VAL A 44 -3.71 -16.76 18.63
N GLN A 45 -2.93 -17.50 17.84
CA GLN A 45 -3.01 -18.96 17.72
C GLN A 45 -2.29 -19.72 18.85
N MET A 46 -1.85 -19.03 19.91
CA MET A 46 -1.11 -19.60 21.04
C MET A 46 0.16 -20.39 20.64
N ARG A 47 0.82 -19.99 19.55
CA ARG A 47 2.12 -20.53 19.13
C ARG A 47 3.17 -19.43 19.04
N ARG A 48 4.45 -19.82 19.05
CA ARG A 48 5.55 -18.86 18.84
C ARG A 48 5.70 -18.58 17.36
N GLY A 49 5.78 -17.29 17.00
CA GLY A 49 6.14 -16.85 15.65
C GLY A 49 7.63 -17.10 15.35
N PRO A 50 8.19 -16.43 14.32
CA PRO A 50 9.61 -16.56 13.98
C PRO A 50 10.51 -16.32 15.20
N ASN A 51 11.33 -17.30 15.57
CA ASN A 51 12.18 -17.25 16.78
C ASN A 51 13.61 -17.76 16.56
N VAL A 52 13.99 -18.09 15.32
CA VAL A 52 15.29 -18.72 15.01
C VAL A 52 16.24 -17.74 14.31
N VAL A 53 15.75 -16.99 13.32
CA VAL A 53 16.60 -16.11 12.48
C VAL A 53 16.81 -14.76 13.17
N GLY A 54 17.96 -14.60 13.84
CA GLY A 54 18.31 -13.41 14.62
C GLY A 54 17.64 -13.35 16.00
N ALA A 55 17.94 -12.31 16.78
CA ALA A 55 17.32 -12.10 18.08
C ALA A 55 15.80 -11.94 17.93
N PHE A 56 15.02 -12.79 18.60
CA PHE A 56 13.55 -12.84 18.53
C PHE A 56 12.97 -12.96 17.10
N GLY A 57 13.73 -13.50 16.14
CA GLY A 57 13.27 -13.62 14.75
C GLY A 57 13.30 -12.31 13.95
N LEU A 58 13.93 -11.24 14.44
CA LEU A 58 13.94 -9.92 13.79
C LEU A 58 14.54 -9.94 12.39
N LEU A 59 15.43 -10.90 12.09
CA LEU A 59 16.09 -11.02 10.78
C LEU A 59 15.29 -11.88 9.79
N GLN A 60 14.13 -12.40 10.19
CA GLN A 60 13.33 -13.31 9.37
C GLN A 60 12.83 -12.65 8.07
N SER A 61 12.23 -11.46 8.14
CA SER A 61 11.72 -10.76 6.96
C SER A 61 12.85 -10.49 5.95
N GLY A 62 14.06 -10.19 6.43
CA GLY A 62 15.23 -9.97 5.58
C GLY A 62 15.72 -11.26 4.93
N ALA A 63 15.73 -12.37 5.66
CA ALA A 63 16.07 -13.67 5.11
C ALA A 63 15.09 -14.10 4.01
N ASP A 64 13.80 -13.82 4.18
CA ASP A 64 12.77 -14.13 3.18
C ASP A 64 12.91 -13.25 1.93
N MET A 65 13.17 -11.96 2.10
CA MET A 65 13.45 -11.04 1.00
C MET A 65 14.68 -11.51 0.20
N LEU A 66 15.80 -11.79 0.89
CA LEU A 66 17.02 -12.28 0.25
C LEU A 66 16.78 -13.61 -0.48
N LYS A 67 16.02 -14.53 0.14
CA LYS A 67 15.62 -15.79 -0.50
C LYS A 67 14.88 -15.54 -1.80
N LEU A 68 13.93 -14.61 -1.83
CA LEU A 68 13.15 -14.31 -3.04
C LEU A 68 14.01 -13.67 -4.12
N VAL A 69 14.96 -12.80 -3.77
CA VAL A 69 15.91 -12.18 -4.71
C VAL A 69 16.85 -13.21 -5.36
N PHE A 70 17.34 -14.19 -4.59
CA PHE A 70 18.22 -15.25 -5.12
C PHE A 70 17.48 -16.41 -5.79
N LYS A 71 16.16 -16.50 -5.64
CA LYS A 71 15.35 -17.52 -6.28
C LYS A 71 15.27 -17.26 -7.78
N GLU A 72 15.25 -18.31 -8.59
CA GLU A 72 15.06 -18.20 -10.04
C GLU A 72 13.67 -17.63 -10.38
N ILE A 73 13.62 -16.75 -11.38
CA ILE A 73 12.38 -16.21 -11.94
C ILE A 73 11.90 -17.19 -13.03
N ILE A 74 10.82 -17.90 -12.73
CA ILE A 74 10.10 -18.76 -13.66
C ILE A 74 9.00 -17.94 -14.32
N ILE A 75 8.98 -17.95 -15.65
CA ILE A 75 7.97 -17.25 -16.47
C ILE A 75 7.18 -18.31 -17.25
N PRO A 76 5.84 -18.32 -17.20
CA PRO A 76 5.03 -19.24 -18.00
C PRO A 76 5.27 -19.06 -19.50
N ALA A 77 5.31 -20.17 -20.26
CA ALA A 77 5.60 -20.13 -21.69
C ALA A 77 4.55 -19.35 -22.51
N GLY A 78 3.30 -19.32 -22.04
CA GLY A 78 2.21 -18.59 -22.67
C GLY A 78 2.07 -17.13 -22.22
N ALA A 79 2.88 -16.66 -21.27
CA ALA A 79 2.71 -15.33 -20.68
C ALA A 79 3.19 -14.20 -21.61
N ASP A 80 2.50 -13.05 -21.55
CA ASP A 80 2.96 -11.82 -22.19
C ASP A 80 4.07 -11.19 -21.35
N LYS A 81 5.34 -11.40 -21.75
CA LYS A 81 6.52 -11.02 -20.96
C LYS A 81 6.57 -9.52 -20.59
N PRO A 82 6.38 -8.57 -21.53
CA PRO A 82 6.30 -7.15 -21.19
C PRO A 82 5.30 -6.83 -20.08
N VAL A 83 4.06 -7.32 -20.22
CA VAL A 83 2.99 -6.99 -19.26
C VAL A 83 3.19 -7.73 -17.93
N PHE A 84 3.72 -8.95 -17.98
CA PHE A 84 4.05 -9.74 -16.80
C PHE A 84 5.05 -9.04 -15.88
N PHE A 85 6.09 -8.39 -16.42
CA PHE A 85 7.02 -7.63 -15.58
C PHE A 85 6.50 -6.24 -15.19
N LEU A 86 5.70 -5.63 -16.06
CA LEU A 86 5.19 -4.28 -15.82
C LEU A 86 4.09 -4.24 -14.75
N ALA A 87 3.24 -5.27 -14.67
CA ALA A 87 2.15 -5.36 -13.70
C ALA A 87 2.60 -5.19 -12.23
N PRO A 88 3.51 -6.03 -11.68
CA PRO A 88 3.98 -5.87 -10.30
C PRO A 88 4.75 -4.56 -10.08
N LEU A 89 5.46 -4.06 -11.11
CA LEU A 89 6.15 -2.77 -11.02
C LEU A 89 5.16 -1.62 -10.87
N ILE A 90 4.06 -1.64 -11.62
CA ILE A 90 3.03 -0.59 -11.53
C ILE A 90 2.39 -0.62 -10.15
N SER A 91 1.96 -1.78 -9.65
CA SER A 91 1.37 -1.90 -8.31
C SER A 91 2.31 -1.35 -7.23
N PHE A 92 3.58 -1.75 -7.25
CA PHE A 92 4.58 -1.26 -6.29
C PHE A 92 4.85 0.25 -6.39
N VAL A 93 4.99 0.78 -7.61
CA VAL A 93 5.26 2.21 -7.82
C VAL A 93 4.04 3.05 -7.43
N MET A 94 2.82 2.62 -7.76
CA MET A 94 1.59 3.32 -7.35
C MET A 94 1.49 3.38 -5.81
N ALA A 95 1.74 2.26 -5.12
CA ALA A 95 1.73 2.21 -3.66
C ALA A 95 2.72 3.21 -3.03
N ILE A 96 3.95 3.32 -3.56
CA ILE A 96 4.93 4.30 -3.07
C ILE A 96 4.53 5.73 -3.42
N LEU A 97 4.00 5.97 -4.62
CA LEU A 97 3.59 7.30 -5.06
C LEU A 97 2.45 7.87 -4.21
N ALA A 98 1.52 7.04 -3.73
CA ALA A 98 0.44 7.46 -2.84
C ALA A 98 0.96 8.16 -1.56
N TRP A 99 2.15 7.78 -1.08
CA TRP A 99 2.78 8.37 0.10
C TRP A 99 3.42 9.74 -0.13
N ALA A 100 3.54 10.21 -1.38
CA ALA A 100 4.16 11.50 -1.68
C ALA A 100 3.41 12.70 -1.06
N VAL A 101 2.10 12.55 -0.83
CA VAL A 101 1.25 13.63 -0.30
C VAL A 101 0.91 13.48 1.19
N ILE A 102 1.33 12.38 1.83
CA ILE A 102 0.98 12.11 3.23
C ILE A 102 1.92 12.90 4.15
N PRO A 103 1.40 13.81 5.01
CA PRO A 103 2.23 14.56 5.93
C PRO A 103 2.62 13.70 7.15
N LEU A 104 3.92 13.66 7.48
CA LEU A 104 4.43 12.97 8.67
C LEU A 104 4.52 13.89 9.89
N ASN A 105 4.71 15.19 9.67
CA ASN A 105 4.75 16.24 10.68
C ASN A 105 4.44 17.60 10.01
N ASP A 106 4.31 18.66 10.79
CA ASP A 106 4.13 20.01 10.25
C ASP A 106 5.30 20.41 9.35
N GLY A 107 4.99 20.73 8.10
CA GLY A 107 5.97 21.00 7.04
C GLY A 107 6.78 19.77 6.55
N TRP A 108 6.54 18.57 7.08
CA TRP A 108 7.20 17.33 6.65
C TRP A 108 6.27 16.55 5.71
N VAL A 109 6.18 17.05 4.48
CA VAL A 109 5.48 16.42 3.36
C VAL A 109 6.36 16.52 2.12
N LEU A 110 6.40 15.47 1.30
CA LEU A 110 7.24 15.47 0.10
C LEU A 110 6.67 16.44 -0.96
N SER A 111 5.36 16.42 -1.16
CA SER A 111 4.66 17.35 -2.04
C SER A 111 3.37 17.83 -1.38
N ASP A 112 3.32 19.11 -1.05
CA ASP A 112 2.11 19.75 -0.55
C ASP A 112 1.20 20.14 -1.73
N ILE A 113 0.07 19.44 -1.90
CA ILE A 113 -0.85 19.62 -3.02
C ILE A 113 -2.24 19.95 -2.48
N ASN A 114 -2.87 20.99 -3.00
CA ASN A 114 -4.23 21.41 -2.60
C ASN A 114 -5.30 20.31 -2.82
N VAL A 115 -5.06 19.41 -3.78
CA VAL A 115 -5.94 18.29 -4.13
C VAL A 115 -5.34 16.93 -3.75
N ALA A 116 -4.55 16.89 -2.67
CA ALA A 116 -3.87 15.67 -2.19
C ALA A 116 -4.80 14.47 -2.08
N LEU A 117 -6.03 14.67 -1.62
CA LEU A 117 -6.98 13.58 -1.45
C LEU A 117 -7.45 12.98 -2.79
N LEU A 118 -7.71 13.82 -3.79
CA LEU A 118 -8.03 13.36 -5.15
C LEU A 118 -6.84 12.67 -5.81
N PHE A 119 -5.62 13.11 -5.50
CA PHE A 119 -4.40 12.44 -5.96
C PHE A 119 -4.33 11.00 -5.43
N VAL A 120 -4.61 10.76 -4.15
CA VAL A 120 -4.62 9.40 -3.58
C VAL A 120 -5.67 8.51 -4.27
N PHE A 121 -6.88 9.02 -4.52
CA PHE A 121 -7.89 8.27 -5.28
C PHE A 121 -7.44 7.95 -6.71
N ALA A 122 -6.83 8.91 -7.40
CA ALA A 122 -6.32 8.68 -8.75
C ALA A 122 -5.24 7.58 -8.77
N ILE A 123 -4.36 7.55 -7.76
CA ILE A 123 -3.33 6.53 -7.64
C ILE A 123 -3.93 5.16 -7.26
N SER A 124 -4.90 5.10 -6.33
CA SER A 124 -5.58 3.84 -5.97
C SER A 124 -6.31 3.24 -7.18
N SER A 125 -7.06 4.05 -7.92
CA SER A 125 -7.70 3.64 -9.18
C SER A 125 -6.70 3.10 -10.22
N LEU A 126 -5.47 3.64 -10.26
CA LEU A 126 -4.41 3.16 -11.15
C LEU A 126 -3.81 1.82 -10.69
N GLU A 127 -3.78 1.55 -9.39
CA GLU A 127 -3.31 0.28 -8.82
C GLU A 127 -4.17 -0.91 -9.29
N VAL A 128 -5.48 -0.70 -9.45
CA VAL A 128 -6.41 -1.72 -9.97
C VAL A 128 -5.98 -2.24 -11.35
N TYR A 129 -5.39 -1.38 -12.20
CA TYR A 129 -4.86 -1.83 -13.49
C TYR A 129 -3.67 -2.79 -13.31
N GLY A 130 -2.82 -2.58 -12.31
CA GLY A 130 -1.71 -3.48 -11.98
C GLY A 130 -2.21 -4.90 -11.70
N VAL A 131 -3.28 -5.03 -10.93
CA VAL A 131 -3.91 -6.33 -10.61
C VAL A 131 -4.52 -7.00 -11.84
N ILE A 132 -5.25 -6.25 -12.68
CA ILE A 132 -5.84 -6.79 -13.92
C ILE A 132 -4.76 -7.24 -14.91
N MET A 133 -3.74 -6.41 -15.12
CA MET A 133 -2.59 -6.75 -15.96
C MET A 133 -1.86 -7.98 -15.41
N GLY A 134 -1.73 -8.09 -14.09
CA GLY A 134 -1.09 -9.22 -13.42
C GLY A 134 -1.73 -10.57 -13.76
N GLY A 135 -3.06 -10.64 -13.61
CA GLY A 135 -3.82 -11.85 -13.92
C GLY A 135 -3.96 -12.14 -15.41
N TRP A 136 -4.07 -11.11 -16.26
CA TRP A 136 -4.16 -11.28 -17.71
C TRP A 136 -2.84 -11.73 -18.35
N ALA A 137 -1.70 -11.14 -17.94
CA ALA A 137 -0.38 -11.47 -18.48
C ALA A 137 0.03 -12.92 -18.22
N SER A 138 -0.49 -13.52 -17.15
CA SER A 138 -0.25 -14.91 -16.76
C SER A 138 -0.80 -15.95 -17.75
N ASN A 139 -1.71 -15.55 -18.66
CA ASN A 139 -2.32 -16.39 -19.70
C ASN A 139 -2.87 -17.74 -19.18
N SER A 140 -3.52 -17.71 -18.02
CA SER A 140 -4.15 -18.87 -17.38
C SER A 140 -5.55 -18.48 -16.89
N LYS A 141 -6.49 -19.44 -16.92
CA LYS A 141 -7.91 -19.17 -16.64
C LYS A 141 -8.15 -18.74 -15.19
N TYR A 142 -7.48 -19.39 -14.22
CA TYR A 142 -7.73 -19.12 -12.80
C TYR A 142 -7.15 -17.78 -12.33
N PRO A 143 -5.90 -17.40 -12.67
CA PRO A 143 -5.36 -16.09 -12.34
C PRO A 143 -6.15 -14.94 -12.95
N PHE A 144 -6.65 -15.11 -14.18
CA PHE A 144 -7.49 -14.11 -14.83
C PHE A 144 -8.84 -13.91 -14.12
N LEU A 145 -9.50 -15.01 -13.71
CA LEU A 145 -10.72 -14.91 -12.91
C LEU A 145 -10.45 -14.30 -11.53
N GLY A 146 -9.31 -14.62 -10.91
CA GLY A 146 -8.87 -14.02 -9.65
C GLY A 146 -8.65 -12.52 -9.74
N SER A 147 -7.95 -12.05 -10.79
CA SER A 147 -7.75 -10.62 -11.00
C SER A 147 -9.05 -9.87 -11.24
N LEU A 148 -10.01 -10.45 -11.97
CA LEU A 148 -11.31 -9.81 -12.20
C LEU A 148 -12.13 -9.71 -10.92
N ARG A 149 -12.08 -10.72 -10.05
CA ARG A 149 -12.76 -10.70 -8.74
C ARG A 149 -12.14 -9.66 -7.81
N SER A 150 -10.81 -9.62 -7.71
CA SER A 150 -10.09 -8.62 -6.92
C SER A 150 -10.36 -7.21 -7.44
N ALA A 151 -10.25 -6.98 -8.75
CA ALA A 151 -10.53 -5.67 -9.34
C ALA A 151 -11.96 -5.19 -9.09
N ALA A 152 -12.96 -6.07 -9.24
CA ALA A 152 -14.35 -5.72 -8.94
C ALA A 152 -14.56 -5.36 -7.47
N GLN A 153 -13.88 -6.07 -6.55
CA GLN A 153 -13.91 -5.76 -5.13
C GLN A 153 -13.26 -4.41 -4.83
N MET A 154 -12.03 -4.18 -5.29
CA MET A 154 -11.29 -2.92 -5.07
C MET A 154 -12.10 -1.71 -5.55
N ILE A 155 -12.60 -1.73 -6.80
CA ILE A 155 -13.41 -0.62 -7.36
C ILE A 155 -14.68 -0.38 -6.53
N SER A 156 -15.36 -1.45 -6.09
CA SER A 156 -16.61 -1.32 -5.31
C SER A 156 -16.38 -0.63 -3.97
N TYR A 157 -15.28 -0.96 -3.29
CA TYR A 157 -14.93 -0.37 -2.00
C TYR A 157 -14.25 0.99 -2.11
N GLU A 158 -13.60 1.29 -3.23
CA GLU A 158 -13.05 2.61 -3.53
C GLU A 158 -14.16 3.67 -3.60
N VAL A 159 -15.29 3.37 -4.26
CA VAL A 159 -16.47 4.26 -4.28
C VAL A 159 -17.02 4.49 -2.86
N SER A 160 -17.04 3.44 -2.02
CA SER A 160 -17.46 3.57 -0.63
C SER A 160 -16.53 4.51 0.15
N ILE A 161 -15.21 4.34 0.02
CA ILE A 161 -14.22 5.22 0.64
C ILE A 161 -14.37 6.66 0.15
N GLY A 162 -14.59 6.85 -1.16
CA GLY A 162 -14.93 8.13 -1.79
C GLY A 162 -16.04 8.86 -1.06
N LEU A 163 -17.18 8.20 -0.87
CA LEU A 163 -18.33 8.79 -0.19
C LEU A 163 -18.07 9.08 1.29
N ILE A 164 -17.31 8.22 1.97
CA ILE A 164 -16.97 8.42 3.38
C ILE A 164 -16.10 9.65 3.58
N ILE A 165 -15.09 9.82 2.73
CA ILE A 165 -14.14 10.92 2.84
C ILE A 165 -14.78 12.28 2.52
N ILE A 166 -15.82 12.33 1.68
CA ILE A 166 -16.57 13.58 1.44
C ILE A 166 -17.07 14.20 2.75
N GLY A 167 -17.49 13.39 3.74
CA GLY A 167 -17.90 13.90 5.05
C GLY A 167 -16.77 14.63 5.81
N VAL A 168 -15.53 14.16 5.66
CA VAL A 168 -14.33 14.80 6.23
C VAL A 168 -13.99 16.09 5.47
N ILE A 169 -14.10 16.09 4.14
CA ILE A 169 -13.89 17.28 3.31
C ILE A 169 -14.88 18.39 3.68
N ILE A 170 -16.16 18.06 3.87
CA ILE A 170 -17.17 19.06 4.26
C ILE A 170 -16.87 19.65 5.64
N SER A 171 -16.35 18.85 6.57
CA SER A 171 -16.02 19.31 7.92
C SER A 171 -14.78 20.18 7.97
N THR A 172 -13.83 19.98 7.05
CA THR A 172 -12.55 20.70 7.00
C THR A 172 -12.58 21.92 6.07
N GLY A 173 -13.34 21.84 4.97
CA GLY A 173 -13.35 22.83 3.90
C GLY A 173 -12.13 22.77 2.97
N SER A 174 -11.26 21.76 3.09
CA SER A 174 -10.06 21.60 2.26
C SER A 174 -9.88 20.13 1.84
N MET A 175 -9.18 19.90 0.73
CA MET A 175 -8.78 18.57 0.25
C MET A 175 -7.29 18.28 0.51
N ASN A 176 -6.59 19.21 1.16
CA ASN A 176 -5.19 19.07 1.53
C ASN A 176 -5.07 18.33 2.87
N PHE A 177 -4.23 17.28 2.94
CA PHE A 177 -4.01 16.53 4.18
C PHE A 177 -3.43 17.39 5.31
N GLY A 178 -2.56 18.36 5.00
CA GLY A 178 -2.02 19.26 6.02
C GLY A 178 -3.11 20.09 6.70
N ASP A 179 -4.04 20.63 5.91
CA ASP A 179 -5.19 21.38 6.44
C ASP A 179 -6.16 20.48 7.21
N ILE A 180 -6.40 19.26 6.74
CA ILE A 180 -7.24 18.27 7.42
C ILE A 180 -6.66 17.94 8.81
N VAL A 181 -5.35 17.73 8.92
CA VAL A 181 -4.68 17.45 10.20
C VAL A 181 -4.72 18.69 11.11
N ARG A 182 -4.46 19.89 10.58
CA ARG A 182 -4.54 21.14 11.36
C ARG A 182 -5.96 21.44 11.85
N ALA A 183 -7.00 21.10 11.08
CA ALA A 183 -8.39 21.27 11.49
C ALA A 183 -8.77 20.36 12.68
N GLN A 184 -8.02 19.27 12.89
CA GLN A 184 -8.19 18.38 14.05
C GLN A 184 -7.36 18.84 15.26
N ASP A 185 -6.42 19.77 15.09
CA ASP A 185 -5.63 20.33 16.18
C ASP A 185 -6.47 21.32 16.98
N GLY A 186 -6.83 20.94 18.20
CA GLY A 186 -7.68 21.77 19.06
C GLY A 186 -7.49 21.46 20.54
N ASN A 187 -7.98 22.38 21.38
CA ASN A 187 -7.71 22.42 22.82
C ASN A 187 -8.19 21.17 23.60
N LEU A 188 -9.09 20.37 23.02
CA LEU A 188 -9.63 19.16 23.63
C LEU A 188 -8.79 17.89 23.29
N GLY A 189 -7.66 18.05 22.60
CA GLY A 189 -6.77 16.94 22.23
C GLY A 189 -7.50 15.86 21.43
N ILE A 190 -7.43 14.61 21.91
CA ILE A 190 -8.00 13.43 21.25
C ILE A 190 -9.51 13.57 20.99
N PHE A 191 -10.25 14.34 21.78
CA PHE A 191 -11.70 14.52 21.59
C PHE A 191 -12.05 15.46 20.44
N ASN A 192 -11.10 16.26 19.95
CA ASN A 192 -11.31 17.13 18.78
C ASN A 192 -11.12 16.41 17.45
N TRP A 193 -10.49 15.24 17.48
CA TRP A 193 -10.21 14.47 16.27
C TRP A 193 -11.50 13.95 15.64
N TYR A 194 -11.47 13.81 14.32
CA TYR A 194 -12.66 13.42 13.56
C TYR A 194 -13.16 12.00 13.83
N TRP A 195 -12.43 11.18 14.58
CA TRP A 195 -12.94 9.86 14.95
C TRP A 195 -14.20 9.93 15.81
N LEU A 196 -14.39 10.98 16.61
CA LEU A 196 -15.56 11.12 17.49
C LEU A 196 -16.79 11.73 16.77
N PRO A 197 -16.68 12.89 16.08
CA PRO A 197 -17.80 13.44 15.30
C PRO A 197 -18.25 12.51 14.15
N HIS A 198 -17.30 11.80 13.53
CA HIS A 198 -17.56 10.90 12.40
C HIS A 198 -17.50 9.42 12.81
N LEU A 199 -17.83 9.10 14.06
CA LEU A 199 -17.66 7.75 14.62
C LEU A 199 -18.22 6.62 13.73
N PRO A 200 -19.45 6.69 13.17
CA PRO A 200 -19.94 5.63 12.27
C PRO A 200 -19.09 5.50 11.00
N MET A 201 -18.62 6.63 10.48
CA MET A 201 -17.83 6.68 9.25
C MET A 201 -16.44 6.09 9.44
N VAL A 202 -15.85 6.18 10.64
CA VAL A 202 -14.57 5.52 10.96
C VAL A 202 -14.68 4.01 10.76
N PHE A 203 -15.76 3.40 11.25
CA PHE A 203 -15.97 1.95 11.10
C PHE A 203 -16.18 1.56 9.64
N LEU A 204 -16.99 2.34 8.90
CA LEU A 204 -17.20 2.11 7.47
C LEU A 204 -15.89 2.28 6.69
N PHE A 205 -15.09 3.30 7.01
CA PHE A 205 -13.80 3.54 6.38
C PHE A 205 -12.85 2.37 6.63
N PHE A 206 -12.75 1.91 7.88
CA PHE A 206 -11.90 0.79 8.24
C PHE A 206 -12.31 -0.50 7.52
N ILE A 207 -13.61 -0.80 7.45
CA ILE A 207 -14.12 -1.98 6.75
C ILE A 207 -13.85 -1.87 5.24
N SER A 208 -14.11 -0.71 4.63
CA SER A 208 -13.88 -0.52 3.20
C SER A 208 -12.39 -0.55 2.85
N ALA A 209 -11.50 0.02 3.67
CA ALA A 209 -10.05 -0.05 3.47
C ALA A 209 -9.51 -1.49 3.62
N LEU A 210 -10.08 -2.26 4.55
CA LEU A 210 -9.73 -3.68 4.70
C LEU A 210 -10.15 -4.50 3.47
N ALA A 211 -11.31 -4.18 2.90
CA ALA A 211 -11.82 -4.83 1.70
C ALA A 211 -11.10 -4.40 0.42
N GLU A 212 -10.72 -3.13 0.29
CA GLU A 212 -9.89 -2.63 -0.82
C GLU A 212 -8.52 -3.33 -0.84
N THR A 213 -7.89 -3.51 0.31
CA THR A 213 -6.58 -4.16 0.42
C THR A 213 -6.62 -5.70 0.39
N ASN A 214 -7.78 -6.31 0.09
CA ASN A 214 -8.01 -7.76 0.06
C ASN A 214 -7.55 -8.52 1.32
N ARG A 215 -7.56 -7.85 2.49
CA ARG A 215 -7.12 -8.47 3.75
C ARG A 215 -8.27 -9.23 4.43
N PRO A 216 -7.96 -10.28 5.23
CA PRO A 216 -8.98 -11.00 5.97
C PRO A 216 -9.85 -10.05 6.80
N PRO A 217 -11.19 -10.13 6.72
CA PRO A 217 -12.01 -11.25 6.20
C PRO A 217 -12.42 -11.14 4.72
N PHE A 218 -11.94 -10.15 3.97
CA PHE A 218 -12.30 -9.89 2.57
C PHE A 218 -11.22 -10.37 1.59
N ASP A 219 -10.69 -11.57 1.81
CA ASP A 219 -9.57 -12.16 1.06
C ASP A 219 -10.02 -13.22 0.04
N LEU A 220 -11.32 -13.29 -0.29
CA LEU A 220 -11.90 -14.20 -1.28
C LEU A 220 -11.16 -14.26 -2.63
N PRO A 221 -10.61 -13.15 -3.18
CA PRO A 221 -9.85 -13.20 -4.43
C PRO A 221 -8.49 -13.91 -4.33
N GLU A 222 -7.93 -14.00 -3.12
CA GLU A 222 -6.62 -14.61 -2.82
C GLU A 222 -6.74 -15.94 -2.06
N ALA A 223 -7.94 -16.27 -1.58
CA ALA A 223 -8.19 -17.42 -0.73
C ALA A 223 -7.69 -18.73 -1.35
N GLU A 224 -6.84 -19.44 -0.58
CA GLU A 224 -6.17 -20.67 -1.00
C GLU A 224 -7.16 -21.76 -1.45
N SER A 225 -8.35 -21.78 -0.86
CA SER A 225 -9.41 -22.76 -1.13
C SER A 225 -10.08 -22.60 -2.49
N GLU A 226 -10.11 -21.38 -3.05
CA GLU A 226 -10.82 -21.10 -4.31
C GLU A 226 -9.88 -20.88 -5.48
N LEU A 227 -8.78 -20.14 -5.26
CA LEU A 227 -7.88 -19.69 -6.33
C LEU A 227 -6.39 -19.88 -6.00
N VAL A 228 -6.06 -20.58 -4.91
CA VAL A 228 -4.69 -20.87 -4.40
C VAL A 228 -3.92 -19.60 -4.00
N ALA A 229 -3.74 -18.65 -4.93
CA ALA A 229 -3.18 -17.34 -4.66
C ALA A 229 -3.73 -16.26 -5.63
N GLY A 230 -4.87 -16.48 -6.29
CA GLY A 230 -5.50 -15.46 -7.14
C GLY A 230 -4.64 -15.05 -8.34
N PHE A 231 -4.42 -13.74 -8.51
CA PHE A 231 -3.69 -13.16 -9.65
C PHE A 231 -2.16 -13.32 -9.57
N GLN A 232 -1.62 -13.64 -8.38
CA GLN A 232 -0.18 -13.80 -8.15
C GLN A 232 0.32 -15.24 -8.35
N VAL A 233 -0.54 -16.21 -8.68
CA VAL A 233 -0.21 -17.65 -8.69
C VAL A 233 0.96 -18.02 -9.61
N GLU A 234 1.09 -17.36 -10.76
CA GLU A 234 2.13 -17.63 -11.76
C GLU A 234 3.42 -16.82 -11.51
N TYR A 235 3.40 -15.89 -10.55
CA TYR A 235 4.54 -15.05 -10.23
C TYR A 235 5.50 -15.78 -9.30
N SER A 236 6.78 -15.62 -9.58
CA SER A 236 7.86 -16.26 -8.82
C SER A 236 8.92 -15.24 -8.42
N SER A 237 9.69 -15.55 -7.37
CA SER A 237 10.87 -14.76 -6.97
C SER A 237 10.54 -13.26 -6.75
N THR A 238 11.20 -12.37 -7.48
CA THR A 238 11.16 -10.91 -7.29
C THR A 238 9.86 -10.30 -7.78
N PRO A 239 9.29 -10.69 -8.94
CA PRO A 239 7.93 -10.27 -9.30
C PRO A 239 6.87 -10.59 -8.25
N PHE A 240 6.98 -11.74 -7.56
CA PHE A 240 6.08 -12.09 -6.45
C PHE A 240 6.31 -11.20 -5.22
N LEU A 241 7.56 -10.84 -4.93
CA LEU A 241 7.90 -9.95 -3.81
C LEU A 241 7.35 -8.52 -3.97
N LEU A 242 7.12 -8.09 -5.22
CA LEU A 242 6.62 -6.74 -5.52
C LEU A 242 5.10 -6.59 -5.39
N PHE A 243 4.36 -7.70 -5.38
CA PHE A 243 2.94 -7.74 -5.01
C PHE A 243 2.81 -7.78 -3.48
#